data_AF-A0A970CDJ0-F1
#
_entry.id   AF-A0A970CDJ0-F1
#
_cell.length_a   1.000
_cell.length_b   1.000
_cell.length_c   1.000
_cell.angle_alpha   90.00
_cell.angle_beta   90.00
_cell.angle_gamma   90.00
#
_symmetry.space_group_name_H-M   'P 1'
#
loop_
_entity.id
_entity.type
_entity.pdbx_description
1 polymer ?
#
loop_
_entity_poly.entity_id
_entity_poly.type
_entity_poly.pdbx_seq_one_letter_code
_entity_poly.pdbx_strand_id
1 'polypeptide(L)'
;MSSQENLIKIFEYALNQEYTGRGFFEFSLQRMGVGAAVSAFKKLIEEEEKHIAFISRIIENLKKGHTFDPSSMHDMIIDPTNFFDERAKSEFLEQCIEGSMVPDVTVFNTAWLIEKDISDYYAKVAMQAEGPAKDALLMLSDWEKGHEKFFREFRDKISETYANMPWGG
;
A
#
# COMPACT_ATOMS: atom_id res chain seq x y z
N MET A 1 -4.11 -27.08 -15.99
CA MET A 1 -3.04 -26.24 -15.43
C MET A 1 -2.53 -26.89 -14.17
N SER A 2 -1.22 -26.95 -13.98
CA SER A 2 -0.62 -27.49 -12.75
C SER A 2 -0.84 -26.51 -11.58
N SER A 3 -0.76 -27.01 -10.34
CA SER A 3 -0.83 -26.16 -9.13
C SER A 3 0.20 -25.02 -9.17
N GLN A 4 1.39 -25.30 -9.69
CA GLN A 4 2.47 -24.32 -9.84
C GLN A 4 2.17 -23.25 -10.90
N GLU A 5 1.60 -23.62 -12.05
CA GLU A 5 1.19 -22.65 -13.08
C GLU A 5 0.11 -21.70 -12.55
N ASN A 6 -0.80 -22.20 -11.71
CA ASN A 6 -1.81 -21.37 -11.06
C ASN A 6 -1.18 -20.40 -10.06
N LEU A 7 -0.23 -20.86 -9.24
CA LEU A 7 0.51 -20.01 -8.30
C LEU A 7 1.28 -18.89 -9.02
N ILE A 8 1.94 -19.19 -10.13
CA ILE A 8 2.64 -18.18 -10.95
C ILE A 8 1.65 -17.10 -11.40
N LYS A 9 0.47 -17.48 -11.90
CA LYS A 9 -0.54 -16.49 -12.33
C LYS A 9 -1.08 -15.65 -11.19
N ILE A 10 -1.25 -16.21 -10.00
CA ILE A 10 -1.67 -15.48 -8.81
C ILE A 10 -0.63 -14.41 -8.46
N PHE A 11 0.65 -14.78 -8.41
CA PHE A 11 1.72 -13.81 -8.13
C PHE A 11 1.95 -12.83 -9.27
N GLU A 12 1.74 -13.20 -10.54
CA GLU A 12 1.78 -12.25 -11.66
C GLU A 12 0.65 -11.22 -11.57
N TYR A 13 -0.55 -11.63 -11.14
CA TYR A 13 -1.64 -10.70 -10.86
C TYR A 13 -1.28 -9.77 -9.69
N ALA A 14 -0.76 -10.32 -8.58
CA ALA A 14 -0.27 -9.56 -7.43
C ALA A 14 0.77 -8.50 -7.85
N LEU A 15 1.78 -8.91 -8.63
CA LEU A 15 2.82 -8.02 -9.13
C LEU A 15 2.25 -6.85 -9.93
N ASN A 16 1.21 -7.09 -10.73
CA ASN A 16 0.54 -6.03 -11.48
C ASN A 16 -0.23 -5.06 -10.57
N GLN A 17 -0.76 -5.53 -9.44
CA GLN A 17 -1.40 -4.66 -8.44
C GLN A 17 -0.36 -3.73 -7.81
N GLU A 18 0.81 -4.22 -7.40
CA GLU A 18 1.85 -3.34 -6.82
C GLU A 18 2.37 -2.31 -7.82
N TYR A 19 2.52 -2.68 -9.09
CA TYR A 19 2.85 -1.69 -10.13
C TYR A 19 1.76 -0.62 -10.28
N THR A 20 0.50 -1.01 -10.11
CA THR A 20 -0.65 -0.09 -10.19
C THR A 20 -0.69 0.83 -8.97
N GLY A 21 -0.52 0.30 -7.76
CA GLY A 21 -0.43 1.07 -6.51
C GLY A 21 0.73 2.06 -6.55
N ARG A 22 1.94 1.59 -6.86
CA ARG A 22 3.11 2.45 -7.04
C ARG A 22 2.89 3.55 -8.07
N GLY A 23 2.35 3.20 -9.24
CA GLY A 23 2.07 4.17 -10.31
C GLY A 23 1.06 5.24 -9.89
N PHE A 24 0.04 4.86 -9.11
CA PHE A 24 -0.90 5.80 -8.52
C PHE A 24 -0.21 6.75 -7.53
N PHE A 25 0.67 6.24 -6.67
CA PHE A 25 1.43 7.07 -5.72
C PHE A 25 2.39 8.02 -6.42
N GLU A 26 3.12 7.57 -7.43
CA GLU A 26 3.99 8.42 -8.26
C GLU A 26 3.22 9.54 -8.95
N PHE A 27 2.07 9.21 -9.55
CA PHE A 27 1.20 10.20 -10.19
C PHE A 27 0.63 11.21 -9.18
N SER A 28 0.21 10.73 -8.01
CA SER A 28 -0.30 11.58 -6.94
C SER A 28 0.78 12.52 -6.41
N LEU A 29 2.00 12.03 -6.22
CA LEU A 29 3.15 12.81 -5.77
C LEU A 29 3.47 13.98 -6.71
N GLN A 30 3.32 13.81 -8.03
CA GLN A 30 3.53 14.88 -9.01
C GLN A 30 2.47 15.99 -8.92
N ARG A 31 1.27 15.67 -8.41
CA ARG A 31 0.15 16.60 -8.30
C ARG A 31 0.07 17.27 -6.92
N MET A 32 0.58 16.61 -5.89
CA MET A 32 0.61 17.15 -4.53
C MET A 32 1.62 18.31 -4.44
N GLY A 33 1.21 19.37 -3.74
CA GLY A 33 2.09 20.50 -3.41
C GLY A 33 3.21 20.11 -2.43
N VAL A 34 4.13 21.04 -2.16
CA VAL A 34 5.25 20.81 -1.24
C VAL A 34 4.73 20.67 0.20
N GLY A 35 5.05 19.59 0.91
CA GLY A 35 4.59 19.37 2.28
C GLY A 35 4.89 17.97 2.82
N ALA A 36 4.42 17.67 4.04
CA ALA A 36 4.68 16.39 4.72
C ALA A 36 4.09 15.16 3.99
N ALA A 37 3.02 15.33 3.20
CA ALA A 37 2.49 14.27 2.34
C ALA A 37 3.47 13.82 1.25
N VAL A 38 4.33 14.71 0.75
CA VAL A 38 5.35 14.36 -0.25
C VAL A 38 6.32 13.31 0.32
N SER A 39 6.71 13.46 1.58
CA SER A 39 7.62 12.51 2.24
C SER A 39 6.96 11.15 2.44
N ALA A 40 5.69 11.12 2.83
CA ALA A 40 4.95 9.87 3.01
C ALA A 40 4.69 9.13 1.70
N PHE A 41 4.29 9.84 0.64
CA PHE A 41 4.11 9.21 -0.68
C PHE A 41 5.43 8.70 -1.26
N LYS A 42 6.54 9.45 -1.08
CA LYS A 42 7.88 8.92 -1.42
C LYS A 42 8.20 7.66 -0.66
N LYS A 43 7.89 7.62 0.64
CA LYS A 43 8.12 6.45 1.46
C LYS A 43 7.30 5.26 0.96
N LEU A 44 6.01 5.45 0.71
CA LEU A 44 5.13 4.41 0.14
C LEU A 44 5.66 3.88 -1.19
N ILE A 45 6.12 4.75 -2.10
CA ILE A 45 6.73 4.32 -3.37
C ILE A 45 7.95 3.41 -3.12
N GLU A 46 8.81 3.72 -2.14
CA GLU A 46 9.93 2.83 -1.76
C GLU A 46 9.46 1.49 -1.19
N GLU A 47 8.31 1.46 -0.50
CA GLU A 47 7.73 0.22 0.04
C GLU A 47 7.14 -0.64 -1.07
N GLU A 48 6.40 -0.05 -2.00
CA GLU A 48 5.88 -0.73 -3.18
C GLU A 48 6.99 -1.32 -4.05
N GLU A 49 8.12 -0.62 -4.21
CA GLU A 49 9.28 -1.16 -4.92
C GLU A 49 9.83 -2.44 -4.27
N LYS A 50 9.77 -2.53 -2.94
CA LYS A 50 10.18 -3.75 -2.21
C LYS A 50 9.15 -4.85 -2.37
N HIS A 51 7.86 -4.54 -2.37
CA HIS A 51 6.79 -5.52 -2.63
C HIS A 51 6.94 -6.10 -4.04
N ILE A 52 7.16 -5.25 -5.05
CA ILE A 52 7.47 -5.63 -6.44
C ILE A 52 8.68 -6.55 -6.49
N ALA A 53 9.78 -6.21 -5.81
CA ALA A 53 10.99 -7.02 -5.78
C ALA A 53 10.76 -8.39 -5.13
N PHE A 54 10.03 -8.42 -4.01
CA PHE A 54 9.66 -9.63 -3.28
C PHE A 54 8.83 -10.58 -4.16
N ILE A 55 7.75 -10.09 -4.77
CA ILE A 55 6.88 -10.89 -5.64
C ILE A 55 7.62 -11.36 -6.89
N SER A 56 8.44 -10.48 -7.50
CA SER A 56 9.24 -10.84 -8.68
C SER A 56 10.17 -12.02 -8.42
N ARG A 57 10.81 -12.04 -7.23
CA ARG A 57 11.70 -13.13 -6.82
C ARG A 57 10.94 -14.44 -6.56
N ILE A 58 9.73 -14.37 -6.01
CA ILE A 58 8.85 -15.54 -5.86
C ILE A 58 8.52 -16.12 -7.24
N ILE A 59 8.08 -15.29 -8.18
CA ILE A 59 7.75 -15.71 -9.55
C ILE A 59 8.96 -16.36 -10.23
N GLU A 60 10.15 -15.78 -10.08
CA GLU A 60 11.38 -16.33 -10.65
C GLU A 60 11.70 -17.73 -10.11
N ASN A 61 11.60 -17.93 -8.79
CA ASN A 61 11.81 -19.25 -8.18
C ASN A 61 10.78 -20.28 -8.67
N LEU A 62 9.50 -19.89 -8.70
CA LEU A 62 8.42 -20.75 -9.21
C LEU A 62 8.64 -21.15 -10.67
N LYS A 63 9.06 -20.22 -11.54
CA LYS A 63 9.36 -20.49 -12.95
C LYS A 63 10.55 -21.43 -13.14
N LYS A 64 11.52 -21.43 -12.22
CA LYS A 64 12.66 -22.35 -12.20
C LYS A 64 12.36 -23.71 -11.56
N GLY A 65 11.15 -23.90 -11.03
CA GLY A 65 10.79 -25.12 -10.30
C GLY A 65 11.42 -25.20 -8.90
N HIS A 66 11.95 -24.09 -8.38
CA HIS A 66 12.57 -24.04 -7.07
C HIS A 66 11.53 -23.77 -5.98
N THR A 67 11.77 -24.31 -4.79
CA THR A 67 11.09 -23.88 -3.57
C THR A 67 11.61 -22.49 -3.16
N PHE A 68 10.76 -21.69 -2.54
CA PHE A 68 11.16 -20.43 -1.92
C PHE A 68 10.80 -20.45 -0.44
N ASP A 69 11.51 -19.66 0.36
CA ASP A 69 11.20 -19.42 1.77
C ASP A 69 11.00 -17.91 1.96
N PRO A 70 9.77 -17.45 2.24
CA PRO A 70 9.46 -16.05 2.55
C PRO A 70 10.32 -15.51 3.69
N SER A 71 10.65 -16.34 4.68
CA SER A 71 11.46 -15.96 5.84
C SER A 71 12.91 -15.69 5.47
N SER A 72 13.44 -16.35 4.43
CA SER A 72 14.80 -16.07 3.94
C SER A 72 14.93 -14.73 3.21
N MET A 73 13.81 -14.06 2.94
CA MET A 73 13.74 -12.76 2.27
C MET A 73 13.51 -11.61 3.27
N HIS A 74 13.87 -11.81 4.56
CA HIS A 74 13.73 -10.81 5.64
C HIS A 74 14.33 -9.44 5.31
N ASP A 75 15.40 -9.37 4.52
CA ASP A 75 16.00 -8.09 4.10
C ASP A 75 15.06 -7.23 3.22
N MET A 76 14.00 -7.85 2.68
CA MET A 76 12.92 -7.20 1.92
C MET A 76 11.66 -6.95 2.78
N ILE A 77 11.64 -7.42 4.03
CA ILE A 77 10.54 -7.22 4.98
C ILE A 77 10.72 -5.86 5.65
N ILE A 78 9.67 -5.06 5.61
CA ILE A 78 9.64 -3.73 6.22
C ILE A 78 8.98 -3.86 7.59
N ASP A 79 9.65 -3.38 8.64
CA ASP A 79 8.98 -3.08 9.90
C ASP A 79 7.94 -1.99 9.62
N PRO A 80 6.68 -2.11 10.10
CA PRO A 80 5.62 -1.15 9.79
C PRO A 80 6.11 0.28 10.03
N THR A 81 6.36 1.00 8.93
CA THR A 81 6.96 2.32 9.00
C THR A 81 5.94 3.26 9.65
N ASN A 82 6.38 4.07 10.60
CA ASN A 82 5.56 5.19 11.06
C ASN A 82 5.62 6.27 9.97
N PHE A 83 4.78 6.14 8.92
CA PHE A 83 4.78 6.97 7.70
C PHE A 83 4.77 8.47 7.99
N PHE A 84 4.21 8.84 9.13
CA PHE A 84 4.30 10.18 9.68
C PHE A 84 4.58 10.08 11.18
N ASP A 85 5.54 10.87 11.66
CA ASP A 85 5.49 11.26 13.07
C ASP A 85 4.25 12.15 13.31
N GLU A 86 3.80 12.25 14.56
CA GLU A 86 2.57 13.01 14.89
C GLU A 86 2.63 14.47 14.44
N ARG A 87 3.83 15.06 14.41
CA ARG A 87 4.04 16.43 13.95
C ARG A 87 3.75 16.56 12.45
N ALA A 88 4.31 15.66 11.64
CA ALA A 88 4.11 15.65 10.19
C ALA A 88 2.62 15.38 9.84
N LYS A 89 1.90 14.58 10.65
CA LYS A 89 0.44 14.40 10.51
C LYS A 89 -0.30 15.71 10.74
N SER A 90 0.03 16.43 11.82
CA SER A 90 -0.62 17.70 12.16
C SER A 90 -0.35 18.79 11.13
N GLU A 91 0.92 18.98 10.74
CA GLU A 91 1.31 19.99 9.73
C GLU A 91 0.63 19.71 8.37
N PHE A 92 0.47 18.44 7.99
CA PHE A 92 -0.22 18.10 6.76
C PHE A 92 -1.73 18.33 6.83
N LEU A 93 -2.38 17.95 7.94
CA LEU A 93 -3.81 18.23 8.15
C LEU A 93 -4.10 19.72 8.08
N GLU A 94 -3.28 20.55 8.72
CA GLU A 94 -3.37 22.02 8.66
C GLU A 94 -3.28 22.53 7.21
N GLN A 95 -2.32 22.05 6.42
CA GLN A 95 -2.18 22.41 5.00
C GLN A 95 -3.41 22.00 4.15
N CYS A 96 -4.02 20.85 4.42
CA CYS A 96 -5.24 20.41 3.73
C CYS A 96 -6.47 21.27 4.05
N ILE A 97 -6.46 21.96 5.19
CA ILE A 97 -7.57 22.79 5.69
C ILE A 97 -7.40 24.24 5.24
N GLU A 98 -6.19 24.80 5.36
CA GLU A 98 -5.90 26.20 5.03
C GLU A 98 -5.70 26.42 3.53
N GLY A 99 -5.21 25.41 2.81
CA GLY A 99 -5.13 25.43 1.36
C GLY A 99 -6.49 25.16 0.71
N SER A 100 -6.75 25.72 -0.48
CA SER A 100 -7.91 25.39 -1.34
C SER A 100 -7.83 23.95 -1.93
N MET A 101 -7.35 22.99 -1.13
CA MET A 101 -6.78 21.70 -1.55
C MET A 101 -7.77 20.53 -1.36
N VAL A 102 -9.04 20.73 -1.75
CA VAL A 102 -10.02 19.63 -1.96
C VAL A 102 -9.46 18.44 -2.80
N PRO A 103 -8.52 18.62 -3.77
CA PRO A 103 -7.90 17.52 -4.49
C PRO A 103 -7.21 16.46 -3.62
N ASP A 104 -6.70 16.81 -2.44
CA ASP A 104 -5.90 15.89 -1.64
C ASP A 104 -6.77 14.81 -0.99
N VAL A 105 -7.99 15.14 -0.55
CA VAL A 105 -8.91 14.16 0.07
C VAL A 105 -9.26 13.01 -0.89
N THR A 106 -9.40 13.33 -2.18
CA THR A 106 -9.71 12.33 -3.21
C THR A 106 -8.54 11.36 -3.40
N VAL A 107 -7.31 11.87 -3.32
CA VAL A 107 -6.08 11.05 -3.39
C VAL A 107 -6.04 10.05 -2.23
N PHE A 108 -6.24 10.50 -0.97
CA PHE A 108 -6.24 9.60 0.19
C PHE A 108 -7.39 8.59 0.15
N ASN A 109 -8.58 8.99 -0.30
CA ASN A 109 -9.70 8.06 -0.44
C ASN A 109 -9.45 7.01 -1.53
N THR A 110 -8.81 7.41 -2.63
CA THR A 110 -8.48 6.49 -3.73
C THR A 110 -7.37 5.53 -3.31
N ALA A 111 -6.32 6.04 -2.66
CA ALA A 111 -5.27 5.23 -2.06
C ALA A 111 -5.87 4.18 -1.11
N TRP A 112 -6.69 4.60 -0.14
CA TRP A 112 -7.35 3.68 0.80
C TRP A 112 -8.11 2.55 0.08
N LEU A 113 -8.84 2.86 -0.99
CA LEU A 113 -9.58 1.84 -1.75
C LEU A 113 -8.66 0.88 -2.50
N ILE A 114 -7.54 1.37 -3.05
CA ILE A 114 -6.52 0.53 -3.69
C ILE A 114 -5.93 -0.43 -2.66
N GLU A 115 -5.38 0.10 -1.56
CA GLU A 115 -4.73 -0.70 -0.51
C GLU A 115 -5.67 -1.74 0.09
N LYS A 116 -6.93 -1.35 0.30
CA LYS A 116 -7.96 -2.28 0.78
C LYS A 116 -8.20 -3.42 -0.21
N ASP A 117 -8.38 -3.11 -1.49
CA ASP A 117 -8.65 -4.14 -2.51
C ASP A 117 -7.47 -5.11 -2.65
N ILE A 118 -6.23 -4.60 -2.63
CA ILE A 118 -5.01 -5.41 -2.69
C ILE A 118 -4.88 -6.28 -1.43
N SER A 119 -5.07 -5.70 -0.24
CA SER A 119 -5.02 -6.45 1.02
C SER A 119 -6.06 -7.56 1.09
N ASP A 120 -7.31 -7.26 0.72
CA ASP A 120 -8.43 -8.21 0.69
C ASP A 120 -8.16 -9.32 -0.33
N TYR A 121 -7.60 -8.97 -1.50
CA TYR A 121 -7.18 -9.93 -2.50
C TYR A 121 -6.15 -10.91 -1.93
N TYR A 122 -5.07 -10.41 -1.33
CA TYR A 122 -4.02 -11.24 -0.72
C TYR A 122 -4.53 -12.15 0.37
N ALA A 123 -5.34 -11.62 1.30
CA ALA A 123 -5.98 -12.42 2.34
C ALA A 123 -6.81 -13.56 1.73
N LYS A 124 -7.61 -13.25 0.70
CA LYS A 124 -8.48 -14.22 0.04
C LYS A 124 -7.69 -15.33 -0.67
N VAL A 125 -6.65 -14.98 -1.42
CA VAL A 125 -5.86 -15.99 -2.15
C VAL A 125 -4.95 -16.79 -1.22
N ALA A 126 -4.47 -16.21 -0.11
CA ALA A 126 -3.71 -16.92 0.92
C ALA A 126 -4.51 -18.11 1.50
N MET A 127 -5.83 -17.94 1.67
CA MET A 127 -6.70 -19.01 2.16
C MET A 127 -6.83 -20.22 1.23
N GLN A 128 -6.44 -20.06 -0.04
CA GLN A 128 -6.47 -21.12 -1.06
C GLN A 128 -5.06 -21.69 -1.33
N ALA A 129 -4.02 -21.08 -0.78
CA ALA A 129 -2.64 -21.50 -0.92
C ALA A 129 -2.20 -22.37 0.27
N GLU A 130 -1.11 -23.09 0.08
CA GLU A 130 -0.47 -23.89 1.12
C GLU A 130 1.04 -23.60 1.17
N GLY A 131 1.63 -23.90 2.32
CA GLY A 131 3.07 -23.78 2.55
C GLY A 131 3.60 -22.36 2.28
N PRO A 132 4.80 -22.22 1.69
CA PRO A 132 5.47 -20.94 1.50
C PRO A 132 4.66 -19.88 0.74
N ALA A 133 3.78 -20.31 -0.17
CA ALA A 133 2.92 -19.38 -0.92
C ALA A 133 1.86 -18.74 -0.03
N LYS A 134 1.28 -19.50 0.90
CA LYS A 134 0.34 -18.97 1.88
C LYS A 134 1.01 -17.93 2.77
N ASP A 135 2.20 -18.25 3.27
CA ASP A 135 2.93 -17.37 4.18
C ASP A 135 3.31 -16.05 3.50
N ALA A 136 3.81 -16.10 2.25
CA ALA A 136 4.08 -14.89 1.47
C ALA A 136 2.84 -14.02 1.23
N LEU A 137 1.70 -14.62 0.89
CA LEU A 137 0.45 -13.89 0.66
C LEU A 137 -0.11 -13.28 1.95
N LEU A 138 0.04 -13.95 3.09
CA LEU A 138 -0.33 -13.38 4.39
C LEU A 138 0.56 -12.20 4.77
N MET A 139 1.86 -12.31 4.53
CA MET A 139 2.80 -11.19 4.76
C MET A 139 2.43 -9.98 3.93
N LEU A 140 2.20 -10.15 2.62
CA LEU A 140 1.74 -9.09 1.72
C LEU A 140 0.42 -8.48 2.21
N SER A 141 -0.56 -9.32 2.56
CA SER A 141 -1.84 -8.84 3.11
C SER A 141 -1.66 -7.96 4.35
N ASP A 142 -0.75 -8.33 5.25
CA ASP A 142 -0.52 -7.58 6.48
C ASP A 142 0.25 -6.27 6.24
N TRP A 143 1.13 -6.21 5.25
CA TRP A 143 1.75 -4.96 4.80
C TRP A 143 0.70 -4.00 4.23
N GLU A 144 -0.15 -4.48 3.32
CA GLU A 144 -1.21 -3.64 2.74
C GLU A 144 -2.26 -3.22 3.76
N LYS A 145 -2.54 -4.01 4.81
CA LYS A 145 -3.38 -3.55 5.93
C LYS A 145 -2.75 -2.37 6.67
N GLY A 146 -1.43 -2.33 6.75
CA GLY A 146 -0.68 -1.21 7.29
C GLY A 146 -0.96 0.06 6.50
N HIS A 147 -0.82 0.00 5.18
CA HIS A 147 -1.15 1.09 4.27
C HIS A 147 -2.63 1.48 4.35
N GLU A 148 -3.53 0.50 4.27
CA GLU A 148 -4.98 0.69 4.36
C GLU A 148 -5.36 1.46 5.64
N LYS A 149 -4.85 1.01 6.79
CA LYS A 149 -5.10 1.66 8.07
C LYS A 149 -4.59 3.10 8.06
N PHE A 150 -3.38 3.32 7.55
CA PHE A 150 -2.79 4.66 7.44
C PHE A 150 -3.69 5.59 6.61
N PHE A 151 -4.09 5.20 5.40
CA PHE A 151 -4.94 6.03 4.54
C PHE A 151 -6.34 6.24 5.11
N ARG A 152 -6.93 5.22 5.74
CA ARG A 152 -8.24 5.32 6.40
C ARG A 152 -8.21 6.33 7.54
N GLU A 153 -7.24 6.23 8.45
CA GLU A 153 -7.10 7.17 9.57
C GLU A 153 -6.92 8.61 9.08
N PHE A 154 -6.15 8.80 8.02
CA PHE A 154 -5.93 10.13 7.47
C PHE A 154 -7.20 10.70 6.82
N ARG A 155 -7.88 9.90 6.00
CA ARG A 155 -9.18 10.24 5.39
C ARG A 155 -10.23 10.62 6.43
N ASP A 156 -10.33 9.83 7.51
CA ASP A 156 -11.33 10.04 8.55
C ASP A 156 -11.05 11.34 9.31
N LYS A 157 -9.78 11.63 9.64
CA LYS A 157 -9.36 12.91 10.24
C LYS A 157 -9.68 14.11 9.36
N ILE A 158 -9.40 14.04 8.05
CA ILE A 158 -9.76 15.12 7.13
C ILE A 158 -11.29 15.32 7.13
N SER A 159 -12.03 14.23 6.95
CA SER A 159 -13.50 14.27 6.87
C SER A 159 -14.13 14.86 8.14
N GLU A 160 -13.66 14.44 9.31
CA GLU A 160 -14.08 14.98 10.60
C GLU A 160 -13.74 16.48 10.72
N THR A 161 -12.56 16.89 10.27
CA THR A 161 -12.17 18.30 10.35
C THR A 161 -13.05 19.18 9.49
N TYR A 162 -13.32 18.79 8.24
CA TYR A 162 -14.24 19.51 7.35
C TYR A 162 -15.68 19.54 7.88
N ALA A 163 -16.16 18.43 8.48
CA ALA A 163 -17.50 18.37 9.06
C ALA A 163 -17.69 19.35 10.23
N ASN A 164 -16.64 19.56 11.02
CA ASN A 164 -16.64 20.43 12.20
C ASN A 164 -16.26 21.90 11.90
N MET A 165 -15.97 22.26 10.64
CA MET A 165 -15.70 23.65 10.28
C MET A 165 -16.93 24.53 10.54
N PRO A 166 -16.76 25.82 10.88
CA PRO A 166 -17.88 26.74 11.01
C PRO A 166 -18.62 26.89 9.68
N TRP A 167 -19.80 26.29 9.58
CA TRP A 167 -20.72 26.50 8.47
C TRP A 167 -21.40 27.85 8.70
N GLY A 168 -20.72 28.93 8.28
CA GLY A 168 -21.06 30.31 8.60
C GLY A 168 -22.56 30.60 8.69
N GLY A 169 -22.97 31.13 9.84
CA GLY A 169 -24.23 31.81 10.13
C GLY A 169 -23.93 33.08 10.92
#